data_AF-U1RG32-F1
#
_entry.id   AF-U1RG32-F1
#
_cell.length_a   1.000
_cell.length_b   1.000
_cell.length_c   1.000
_cell.angle_alpha   90.00
_cell.angle_beta   90.00
_cell.angle_gamma   90.00
#
_symmetry.space_group_name_H-M   'P 1'
#
loop_
_entity.id
_entity.type
_entity.pdbx_description
1 polymer ?
#
loop_
_entity_poly.entity_id
_entity_poly.type
_entity_poly.pdbx_seq_one_letter_code
_entity_poly.pdbx_strand_id
1 'polypeptide(L)'
;MNQPAKSKARSWEQGSGTVLSLALIALALLLSGVIALAAAAYSGAAKAQSAADLAALAGAQALNDPLAAGGAQPCQQAGKVASDNQASLKQCLIEGQDLIVRVSRPLNLGPWQLVANAAAKAGPAPNQQPYH
;
A
#
# COMPACT_ATOMS: atom_id res chain seq x y z
N MET A 1 33.48 -62.65 -31.74
CA MET A 1 32.80 -61.34 -31.88
C MET A 1 31.83 -61.18 -30.72
N ASN A 2 31.87 -60.05 -30.00
CA ASN A 2 30.70 -59.32 -29.44
C ASN A 2 31.18 -58.22 -28.48
N GLN A 3 31.02 -56.97 -28.90
CA GLN A 3 31.31 -55.77 -28.11
C GLN A 3 30.12 -55.41 -27.20
N PRO A 4 30.33 -54.98 -25.94
CA PRO A 4 29.29 -54.36 -25.14
C PRO A 4 29.20 -52.86 -25.43
N ALA A 5 28.22 -52.45 -26.25
CA ALA A 5 27.85 -51.04 -26.41
C ALA A 5 27.05 -50.57 -25.17
N LYS A 6 27.74 -50.10 -24.12
CA LYS A 6 27.11 -49.41 -22.99
C LYS A 6 27.96 -48.22 -22.56
N SER A 7 27.37 -47.01 -22.60
CA SER A 7 27.35 -46.05 -21.47
C SER A 7 27.29 -44.55 -21.83
N LYS A 8 27.38 -44.11 -23.10
CA LYS A 8 27.41 -42.65 -23.38
C LYS A 8 26.14 -41.89 -22.98
N ALA A 9 24.96 -42.50 -23.14
CA ALA A 9 23.68 -41.82 -22.91
C ALA A 9 23.40 -41.43 -21.45
N ARG A 10 24.02 -42.08 -20.45
CA ARG A 10 23.77 -41.75 -19.03
C ARG A 10 24.50 -40.47 -18.59
N SER A 11 25.69 -40.23 -19.15
CA SER A 11 26.53 -39.06 -18.77
C SER A 11 25.94 -37.70 -19.19
N TRP A 12 25.13 -37.67 -20.25
CA TRP A 12 24.51 -36.44 -20.76
C TRP A 12 23.30 -35.98 -19.93
N GLU A 13 22.58 -36.91 -19.30
CA GLU A 13 21.42 -36.61 -18.45
C GLU A 13 21.82 -36.10 -17.05
N GLN A 14 22.97 -36.54 -16.52
CA GLN A 14 23.42 -36.16 -15.17
C GLN A 14 23.76 -34.67 -15.02
N GLY A 15 24.25 -34.02 -16.09
CA GLY A 15 24.56 -32.59 -16.10
C GLY A 15 23.37 -31.70 -16.49
N SER A 16 22.51 -32.17 -17.40
CA SER A 16 21.37 -31.39 -17.90
C SER A 16 20.31 -31.17 -16.81
N GLY A 17 19.99 -32.21 -16.03
CA GLY A 17 18.96 -32.12 -14.99
C GLY A 17 19.32 -31.16 -13.85
N THR A 18 20.61 -31.09 -13.49
CA THR A 18 21.10 -30.17 -12.45
C THR A 18 21.16 -28.73 -12.94
N VAL A 19 21.60 -28.50 -14.19
CA VAL A 19 21.61 -27.16 -14.81
C VAL A 19 20.19 -26.61 -14.95
N LEU A 20 19.25 -27.43 -15.41
CA LEU A 20 17.84 -27.03 -15.51
C LEU A 20 17.25 -26.72 -14.11
N SER A 21 17.55 -27.56 -13.12
CA SER A 21 17.11 -27.32 -11.74
C SER A 21 17.65 -26.01 -11.17
N LEU A 22 18.95 -25.74 -11.37
CA LEU A 22 19.58 -24.48 -10.96
C LEU A 22 18.98 -23.28 -11.69
N ALA A 23 18.70 -23.39 -12.99
CA ALA A 23 18.06 -22.34 -13.77
C ALA A 23 16.65 -22.03 -13.26
N LEU A 24 15.85 -23.05 -12.94
CA LEU A 24 14.52 -22.89 -12.37
C LEU A 24 14.55 -22.27 -10.97
N ILE A 25 15.49 -22.70 -10.12
CA ILE A 25 15.68 -22.11 -8.79
C ILE A 25 16.09 -20.63 -8.92
N ALA A 26 17.05 -20.32 -9.78
CA ALA A 26 17.48 -18.95 -10.03
C ALA A 26 16.31 -18.09 -10.55
N LEU A 27 15.53 -18.61 -11.50
CA LEU A 27 14.33 -17.92 -12.01
C LEU A 27 13.29 -17.70 -10.91
N ALA A 28 13.03 -18.70 -10.08
CA ALA A 28 12.08 -18.59 -8.96
C ALA A 28 12.53 -17.54 -7.93
N LEU A 29 13.83 -17.48 -7.63
CA LEU A 29 14.41 -16.47 -6.74
C LEU A 29 14.34 -15.06 -7.35
N LEU A 30 14.56 -14.92 -8.66
CA LEU A 30 14.40 -13.64 -9.34
C LEU A 30 12.95 -13.17 -9.30
N LEU A 31 12.00 -14.06 -9.62
CA LEU A 31 10.58 -13.74 -9.58
C LEU A 31 10.10 -13.38 -8.18
N SER A 32 10.53 -14.13 -7.15
CA SER A 32 10.17 -13.81 -5.76
C SER A 32 10.74 -12.46 -5.33
N GLY A 33 11.96 -12.12 -5.73
CA GLY A 33 12.55 -10.80 -5.53
C GLY A 33 11.73 -9.68 -6.17
N VAL A 34 11.33 -9.85 -7.44
CA VAL A 34 10.49 -8.88 -8.16
C VAL A 34 9.12 -8.71 -7.48
N ILE A 35 8.47 -9.80 -7.09
CA ILE A 35 7.18 -9.78 -6.38
C ILE A 35 7.32 -9.07 -5.04
N ALA A 36 8.38 -9.35 -4.28
CA ALA A 36 8.62 -8.72 -2.98
C ALA A 36 8.81 -7.20 -3.11
N LEU A 37 9.58 -6.75 -4.12
CA LEU A 37 9.78 -5.34 -4.41
C LEU A 37 8.47 -4.65 -4.82
N ALA A 38 7.69 -5.28 -5.71
CA ALA A 38 6.40 -4.78 -6.14
C ALA A 38 5.41 -4.68 -4.96
N ALA A 39 5.33 -5.71 -4.11
CA ALA A 39 4.48 -5.72 -2.92
C ALA A 39 4.87 -4.63 -1.92
N ALA A 40 6.17 -4.37 -1.75
CA ALA A 40 6.66 -3.31 -0.88
C ALA A 40 6.27 -1.92 -1.41
N ALA A 41 6.36 -1.69 -2.73
CA ALA A 41 5.94 -0.46 -3.37
C ALA A 41 4.41 -0.24 -3.28
N TYR A 42 3.62 -1.26 -3.63
CA TYR A 42 2.16 -1.19 -3.61
C TYR A 42 1.59 -1.05 -2.20
N SER A 43 2.14 -1.78 -1.22
CA SER A 43 1.68 -1.69 0.16
C SER A 43 1.93 -0.31 0.77
N GLY A 44 2.96 0.40 0.33
CA GLY A 44 3.25 1.76 0.79
C GLY A 44 2.19 2.78 0.37
N ALA A 45 1.81 2.77 -0.91
CA ALA A 45 0.78 3.64 -1.46
C ALA A 45 -0.63 3.27 -0.95
N ALA A 46 -0.97 1.97 -0.94
CA ALA A 46 -2.27 1.50 -0.47
C ALA A 46 -2.50 1.85 1.01
N LYS A 47 -1.48 1.67 1.86
CA LYS A 47 -1.57 2.04 3.28
C LYS A 47 -1.70 3.55 3.49
N ALA A 48 -1.01 4.37 2.68
CA ALA A 48 -1.15 5.82 2.73
C ALA A 48 -2.56 6.26 2.33
N GLN A 49 -3.15 5.61 1.31
CA GLN A 49 -4.50 5.92 0.85
C GLN A 49 -5.55 5.50 1.89
N SER A 50 -5.47 4.29 2.46
CA SER A 50 -6.38 3.87 3.53
C SER A 50 -6.31 4.79 4.76
N ALA A 51 -5.13 5.28 5.11
CA ALA A 51 -4.97 6.27 6.18
C ALA A 51 -5.63 7.61 5.84
N ALA A 52 -5.52 8.07 4.59
CA ALA A 52 -6.19 9.28 4.12
C ALA A 52 -7.71 9.13 4.17
N ASP A 53 -8.25 8.01 3.70
CA ASP A 53 -9.69 7.75 3.65
C ASP A 53 -10.30 7.70 5.06
N LEU A 54 -9.64 7.00 6.01
CA LEU A 54 -10.07 6.95 7.41
C LEU A 54 -9.99 8.33 8.08
N ALA A 55 -8.94 9.09 7.82
CA ALA A 55 -8.79 10.44 8.37
C ALA A 55 -9.84 11.41 7.80
N ALA A 56 -10.16 11.30 6.52
CA ALA A 56 -11.19 12.11 5.87
C ALA A 56 -12.59 11.79 6.43
N LEU A 57 -12.94 10.49 6.56
CA LEU A 57 -14.19 10.06 7.18
C LEU A 57 -14.30 10.53 8.63
N ALA A 58 -13.22 10.40 9.41
CA ALA A 58 -13.17 10.81 10.81
C ALA A 58 -13.33 12.33 11.01
N GLY A 59 -12.83 13.15 10.09
CA GLY A 59 -13.07 14.59 10.14
C GLY A 59 -14.47 14.95 9.62
N ALA A 60 -14.99 14.26 8.60
CA ALA A 60 -16.33 14.50 8.07
C ALA A 60 -17.44 14.12 9.07
N GLN A 61 -17.29 13.04 9.82
CA GLN A 61 -18.22 12.71 10.91
C GLN A 61 -18.18 13.77 12.02
N ALA A 62 -17.00 14.30 12.35
CA ALA A 62 -16.85 15.34 13.36
C ALA A 62 -17.42 16.70 12.91
N LEU A 63 -17.37 16.99 11.60
CA LEU A 63 -18.03 18.17 11.02
C LEU A 63 -19.55 18.13 11.15
N ASN A 64 -20.14 16.93 11.01
CA ASN A 64 -21.59 16.74 10.97
C ASN A 64 -22.20 16.34 12.33
N ASP A 65 -21.37 16.08 13.35
CA ASP A 65 -21.85 15.70 14.68
C ASP A 65 -22.36 16.94 15.46
N PRO A 66 -23.66 17.04 15.75
CA PRO A 66 -24.24 18.17 16.48
C PRO A 66 -23.69 18.29 17.91
N LEU A 67 -23.19 17.19 18.49
CA LEU A 67 -22.62 17.13 19.83
C LEU A 67 -21.16 17.59 19.86
N ALA A 68 -20.48 17.66 18.70
CA ALA A 68 -19.07 18.04 18.61
C ALA A 68 -18.82 19.55 18.74
N ALA A 69 -19.88 20.36 18.82
CA ALA A 69 -19.80 21.81 19.03
C ALA A 69 -18.99 22.24 20.27
N GLY A 70 -18.64 21.30 21.17
CA GLY A 70 -17.91 21.56 22.41
C GLY A 70 -16.58 20.84 22.65
N GLY A 71 -16.00 20.06 21.71
CA GLY A 71 -14.88 19.17 22.13
C GLY A 71 -13.73 18.82 21.17
N ALA A 72 -13.91 18.78 19.85
CA ALA A 72 -12.80 18.45 18.94
C ALA A 72 -13.00 19.08 17.56
N GLN A 73 -12.03 19.87 17.11
CA GLN A 73 -12.05 20.42 15.76
C GLN A 73 -11.87 19.28 14.74
N PRO A 74 -12.60 19.26 13.61
CA PRO A 74 -12.59 18.15 12.64
C PRO A 74 -11.19 17.83 12.08
N CYS A 75 -10.33 18.84 11.91
CA CYS A 75 -8.94 18.63 11.52
C CYS A 75 -8.08 17.98 12.62
N GLN A 76 -8.40 18.22 13.89
CA GLN A 76 -7.73 17.58 15.02
C GLN A 76 -8.07 16.09 15.07
N GLN A 77 -9.34 15.74 14.83
CA GLN A 77 -9.79 14.35 14.74
C GLN A 77 -9.16 13.63 13.54
N ALA A 78 -9.15 14.26 12.36
CA ALA A 78 -8.48 13.74 11.17
C ALA A 78 -6.98 13.53 11.42
N GLY A 79 -6.32 14.47 12.11
CA GLY A 79 -4.90 14.36 12.47
C GLY A 79 -4.60 13.22 13.45
N LYS A 80 -5.50 12.98 14.42
CA LYS A 80 -5.39 11.84 15.34
C LYS A 80 -5.49 10.52 14.59
N VAL A 81 -6.49 10.36 13.72
CA VAL A 81 -6.66 9.14 12.92
C VAL A 81 -5.51 8.93 11.94
N ALA A 82 -5.00 10.00 11.31
CA ALA A 82 -3.81 9.90 10.47
C ALA A 82 -2.60 9.37 11.27
N SER A 83 -2.37 9.92 12.47
CA SER A 83 -1.27 9.54 13.35
C SER A 83 -1.40 8.08 13.83
N ASP A 84 -2.60 7.67 14.20
CA ASP A 84 -2.93 6.28 14.58
C ASP A 84 -2.64 5.30 13.42
N ASN A 85 -2.67 5.78 12.16
CA ASN A 85 -2.35 5.03 10.95
C ASN A 85 -0.90 5.23 10.45
N GLN A 86 0.00 5.72 11.31
CA GLN A 86 1.41 6.00 10.99
C GLN A 86 1.59 7.01 9.84
N ALA A 87 0.62 7.88 9.63
CA ALA A 87 0.67 8.96 8.65
C ALA A 87 0.66 10.31 9.37
N SER A 88 1.33 11.31 8.81
CA SER A 88 1.30 12.68 9.32
C SER A 88 0.35 13.52 8.50
N LEU A 89 -0.55 14.24 9.16
CA LEU A 89 -1.42 15.23 8.52
C LEU A 89 -0.57 16.36 7.96
N LYS A 90 -0.67 16.61 6.65
CA LYS A 90 0.02 17.72 5.97
C LYS A 90 -0.89 18.89 5.73
N GLN A 91 -2.15 18.62 5.43
CA GLN A 91 -3.13 19.64 5.11
C GLN A 91 -4.53 19.13 5.45
N CYS A 92 -5.35 20.02 6.00
CA CYS A 92 -6.78 19.80 6.25
C CYS A 92 -7.52 21.05 5.79
N LEU A 93 -8.35 20.92 4.76
CA LEU A 93 -9.23 21.99 4.27
C LEU A 93 -10.68 21.56 4.49
N ILE A 94 -11.51 22.54 4.85
CA ILE A 94 -12.96 22.40 4.95
C ILE A 94 -13.54 23.27 3.82
N GLU A 95 -14.26 22.65 2.89
CA GLU A 95 -14.94 23.32 1.78
C GLU A 95 -16.45 23.07 1.90
N GLY A 96 -17.16 23.98 2.57
CA GLY A 96 -18.58 23.81 2.86
C GLY A 96 -18.82 22.64 3.83
N GLN A 97 -19.32 21.53 3.29
CA GLN A 97 -19.54 20.27 4.03
C GLN A 97 -18.50 19.18 3.68
N ASP A 98 -17.58 19.48 2.75
CA ASP A 98 -16.51 18.58 2.36
C ASP A 98 -15.26 18.83 3.22
N LEU A 99 -14.60 17.75 3.63
CA LEU A 99 -13.31 17.76 4.29
C LEU A 99 -12.26 17.12 3.37
N ILE A 100 -11.26 17.91 2.99
CA ILE A 100 -10.13 17.46 2.19
C ILE A 100 -8.92 17.29 3.10
N VAL A 101 -8.42 16.06 3.19
CA VAL A 101 -7.30 15.68 4.04
C VAL A 101 -6.15 15.20 3.17
N ARG A 102 -4.96 15.74 3.41
CA ARG A 102 -3.71 15.34 2.78
C ARG A 102 -2.78 14.80 3.86
N VAL A 103 -2.31 13.56 3.69
CA VAL A 103 -1.42 12.89 4.63
C VAL A 103 -0.14 12.45 3.95
N SER A 104 0.94 12.33 4.71
CA SER A 104 2.20 11.75 4.25
C SER A 104 2.60 10.59 5.16
N ARG A 105 2.97 9.45 4.58
CA ARG A 105 3.48 8.30 5.31
C ARG A 105 4.93 8.01 4.89
N PRO A 106 5.89 7.98 5.83
CA PRO A 106 7.24 7.53 5.51
C PRO A 106 7.24 6.05 5.18
N LEU A 107 7.94 5.68 4.10
CA LEU A 107 8.16 4.31 3.67
C LEU A 107 9.63 3.98 3.87
N ASN A 108 9.88 2.92 4.64
CA ASN A 108 11.21 2.38 4.83
C ASN A 108 11.38 1.19 3.88
N LEU A 109 12.16 1.37 2.82
CA LEU A 109 12.47 0.36 1.81
C LEU A 109 13.96 0.01 1.89
N GLY A 110 14.39 -0.43 3.07
CA GLY A 110 15.79 -0.74 3.36
C GLY A 110 16.65 0.54 3.37
N PRO A 111 17.63 0.70 2.46
CA PRO A 111 18.49 1.87 2.43
C PRO A 111 17.81 3.14 1.91
N TRP A 112 16.63 3.02 1.27
CA TRP A 112 15.91 4.17 0.72
C TRP A 112 14.80 4.66 1.67
N GLN A 113 14.86 5.94 2.04
CA GLN A 113 13.72 6.66 2.63
C GLN A 113 12.88 7.27 1.52
N LEU A 114 11.64 6.79 1.39
CA LEU A 114 10.63 7.36 0.49
C LEU A 114 9.47 7.92 1.32
N VAL A 115 8.73 8.87 0.75
CA VAL A 115 7.54 9.45 1.38
C VAL A 115 6.37 9.25 0.42
N ALA A 116 5.35 8.52 0.87
CA ALA A 116 4.09 8.41 0.15
C ALA A 116 3.16 9.53 0.60
N ASN A 117 2.67 10.32 -0.35
CA ASN A 117 1.64 11.33 -0.11
C ASN A 117 0.31 10.79 -0.62
N ALA A 118 -0.73 10.96 0.17
CA ALA A 118 -2.09 10.57 -0.17
C ALA A 118 -3.07 11.71 0.16
N ALA A 119 -4.14 11.78 -0.61
CA ALA A 119 -5.20 12.75 -0.41
C ALA A 119 -6.55 12.04 -0.47
N ALA A 120 -7.45 12.43 0.42
CA ALA A 120 -8.82 11.94 0.44
C ALA A 120 -9.77 13.11 0.69
N LYS A 121 -10.96 13.03 0.10
CA LYS A 121 -12.05 13.96 0.31
C LYS A 121 -13.24 13.19 0.85
N ALA A 122 -13.84 13.67 1.94
CA ALA A 122 -15.06 13.11 2.49
C ALA A 122 -16.10 14.21 2.67
N GLY A 123 -17.32 13.95 2.21
CA GLY A 123 -18.46 14.86 2.30
C GLY A 123 -19.75 14.08 2.10
N PRO A 124 -20.92 14.69 2.40
CA PRO A 124 -22.21 14.03 2.24
C PRO A 124 -22.43 13.58 0.79
N ALA A 125 -23.14 12.45 0.61
CA ALA A 125 -23.42 11.93 -0.72
C ALA A 125 -24.23 12.98 -1.53
N PRO A 126 -23.93 13.19 -2.83
CA PRO A 126 -24.57 14.25 -3.61
C PRO A 126 -26.11 14.17 -3.67
N ASN A 127 -26.66 12.98 -3.45
CA ASN A 127 -28.10 12.72 -3.44
C ASN A 127 -28.77 12.93 -2.07
N GLN A 128 -28.03 13.35 -1.04
CA GLN A 128 -28.59 13.78 0.25
C GLN A 128 -28.79 15.29 0.34
N GLN A 129 -28.79 16.01 -0.79
CA GLN A 129 -29.23 17.41 -0.82
C GLN A 129 -30.62 17.51 -0.18
N PRO A 130 -30.75 18.20 0.97
CA PRO A 130 -32.05 18.54 1.49
C PRO A 130 -32.68 19.50 0.49
N TYR A 131 -33.77 19.07 -0.13
CA TYR A 131 -34.64 19.96 -0.87
C TYR A 131 -35.18 21.00 0.12
N HIS A 132 -34.69 22.23 0.03
CA HIS A 132 -35.22 23.41 0.73
C HIS A 132 -35.65 24.45 -0.29
#